data_AF-A0A6L7NLY6-F1
#
_entry.id   AF-A0A6L7NLY6-F1
#
_cell.length_a   1.000
_cell.length_b   1.000
_cell.length_c   1.000
_cell.angle_alpha   90.00
_cell.angle_beta   90.00
_cell.angle_gamma   90.00
#
_symmetry.space_group_name_H-M   'P 1'
#
loop_
_entity.id
_entity.type
_entity.pdbx_description
1 polymer ?
#
loop_
_entity_poly.entity_id
_entity_poly.type
_entity_poly.pdbx_seq_one_letter_code
_entity_poly.pdbx_strand_id
1 'polypeptide(L)'
;GHARTAEAFGVSRHTLWRFLERGQPGRALPRAVMARAGDTPGKLTAASRALRGEARPTPLERPRAPRLTQALQETLLLVCEMPFASVEDLSRLKRAPRSTLRERLGKLRGMGLAEAHPHRLSMLSDRPLRRYVATEAGIVALGDDDLLYRHPVSRQWLRLLAERLDGVALIYELAAMIADADPEGDPVRVEHCRSGPYDALVTLSGGRTLGVVRQGAMLSSASLRYRMRTIERMGVQELPHVTLVATDSDQDTRRAVRALREPSGFHHSAAATLGAVIGGGVRARVWQPARYGRGNTPVIKPSSSLAWLVDLAGREAEHPVHRVMPKRLWEWRSTGGARATPPRSGDLAGAVATRLGAAEKRMLDLLAAWPLCTTEQLANLMGGLGERRTNQLLRPLRRLGLTRREGEAHVLTDEGLSYVARRDRAAVGTALGRWSAERTAEGVYAGTALRALAFQREHQRGLAEFVAMLVRDAARSRDHQLLDLLPTHRSQITYRHRETNYAIHPDASFQLGYQDEWTWCLLEYERRAVTPKRLPERLESYARYFGSGRARLDHEGRSPVVLFVFETEHAEDVFQRAASRLSGVPLESLGTEGPLGLVWMVAAPAAPEGRRLHFLHELHFCKPARSQDFQ
;
A
#
# COMPACT_ATOMS: atom_id res chain seq x y z
N GLY A 1 18.93 -25.93 -33.33
CA GLY A 1 18.43 -24.91 -32.40
C GLY A 1 17.09 -24.36 -32.86
N HIS A 2 17.05 -23.12 -33.35
CA HIS A 2 15.81 -22.37 -33.57
C HIS A 2 14.92 -22.93 -34.70
N ALA A 3 15.50 -23.39 -35.82
CA ALA A 3 14.76 -24.00 -36.94
C ALA A 3 13.86 -25.16 -36.49
N ARG A 4 14.43 -26.20 -35.85
CA ARG A 4 13.69 -27.37 -35.30
C ARG A 4 12.53 -27.01 -34.36
N THR A 5 12.56 -25.84 -33.69
CA THR A 5 11.42 -25.39 -32.87
C THR A 5 10.26 -24.85 -33.70
N ALA A 6 10.57 -24.08 -34.75
CA ALA A 6 9.58 -23.58 -35.69
C ALA A 6 9.00 -24.71 -36.56
N GLU A 7 9.86 -25.61 -37.08
CA GLU A 7 9.46 -26.82 -37.82
C GLU A 7 8.43 -27.64 -37.03
N ALA A 8 8.71 -27.93 -35.76
CA ALA A 8 7.88 -28.83 -34.97
C ALA A 8 6.59 -28.17 -34.46
N PHE A 9 6.58 -26.89 -34.05
CA PHE A 9 5.43 -26.28 -33.36
C PHE A 9 4.79 -25.09 -34.10
N GLY A 10 5.30 -24.70 -35.27
CA GLY A 10 4.79 -23.56 -36.04
C GLY A 10 5.00 -22.19 -35.38
N VAL A 11 5.81 -22.12 -34.31
CA VAL A 11 6.06 -20.91 -33.54
C VAL A 11 7.54 -20.77 -33.16
N SER A 12 8.03 -19.55 -33.01
CA SER A 12 9.42 -19.32 -32.61
C SER A 12 9.71 -19.85 -31.20
N ARG A 13 10.96 -20.27 -30.95
CA ARG A 13 11.45 -20.66 -29.61
C ARG A 13 11.21 -19.57 -28.55
N HIS A 14 11.27 -18.29 -28.94
CA HIS A 14 10.99 -17.14 -28.05
C HIS A 14 9.50 -17.01 -27.74
N THR A 15 8.63 -17.27 -28.72
CA THR A 15 7.18 -17.29 -28.53
C THR A 15 6.77 -18.40 -27.57
N LEU A 16 7.30 -19.61 -27.77
CA LEU A 16 7.04 -20.77 -26.92
C LEU A 16 7.56 -20.55 -25.49
N TRP A 17 8.79 -20.02 -25.34
CA TRP A 17 9.36 -19.70 -24.03
C TRP A 17 8.58 -18.59 -23.31
N ARG A 18 8.23 -17.49 -23.99
CA ARG A 18 7.38 -16.42 -23.41
C ARG A 18 6.03 -16.97 -22.93
N PHE A 19 5.42 -17.90 -23.65
CA PHE A 19 4.18 -18.54 -23.21
C PHE A 19 4.40 -19.36 -21.93
N LEU A 20 5.39 -20.27 -21.94
CA LEU A 20 5.67 -21.20 -20.85
C LEU A 20 6.12 -20.52 -19.54
N GLU A 21 6.87 -19.42 -19.60
CA GLU A 21 7.30 -18.70 -18.39
C GLU A 21 6.35 -17.60 -17.93
N ARG A 22 5.70 -16.86 -18.86
CA ARG A 22 4.95 -15.65 -18.50
C ARG A 22 3.45 -15.85 -18.34
N GLY A 23 2.91 -17.01 -18.73
CA GLY A 23 1.54 -17.44 -18.44
C GLY A 23 0.47 -16.38 -18.73
N GLN A 24 0.57 -15.66 -19.85
CA GLN A 24 -0.30 -14.50 -20.11
C GLN A 24 -1.77 -14.93 -20.23
N PRO A 25 -2.67 -14.47 -19.34
CA PRO A 25 -4.07 -14.84 -19.41
C PRO A 25 -4.74 -14.18 -20.62
N GLY A 26 -5.54 -14.95 -21.38
CA GLY A 26 -6.36 -14.43 -22.47
C GLY A 26 -5.85 -14.71 -23.89
N ARG A 27 -4.70 -15.36 -24.08
CA ARG A 27 -4.36 -16.02 -25.35
C ARG A 27 -4.25 -17.52 -25.14
N ALA A 28 -5.11 -18.28 -25.81
CA ALA A 28 -4.98 -19.73 -25.87
C ALA A 28 -3.63 -20.13 -26.50
N LEU A 29 -3.15 -21.34 -26.19
CA LEU A 29 -2.11 -21.97 -27.01
C LEU A 29 -2.61 -21.97 -28.47
N PRO A 30 -1.81 -21.49 -29.45
CA PRO A 30 -2.21 -21.55 -30.85
C PRO A 30 -2.58 -22.99 -31.20
N ARG A 31 -3.73 -23.23 -31.86
CA ARG A 31 -4.25 -24.58 -32.13
C ARG A 31 -3.21 -25.52 -32.76
N ALA A 32 -2.33 -24.98 -33.61
CA ALA A 32 -1.19 -25.71 -34.20
C ALA A 32 -0.21 -26.31 -33.17
N VAL A 33 0.03 -25.65 -32.03
CA VAL A 33 0.88 -26.16 -30.95
C VAL A 33 0.19 -27.33 -30.25
N MET A 34 -1.10 -27.20 -29.90
CA MET A 34 -1.87 -28.29 -29.27
C MET A 34 -2.00 -29.51 -30.21
N ALA A 35 -2.34 -29.27 -31.48
CA ALA A 35 -2.55 -30.33 -32.47
C ALA A 35 -1.28 -31.17 -32.73
N ARG A 36 -0.09 -30.59 -32.59
CA ARG A 36 1.20 -31.29 -32.80
C ARG A 36 1.88 -31.77 -31.52
N ALA A 37 1.70 -31.07 -30.41
CA ALA A 37 2.29 -31.44 -29.12
C ALA A 37 1.45 -32.47 -28.35
N GLY A 38 0.21 -32.70 -28.78
CA GLY A 38 -0.79 -33.42 -28.01
C GLY A 38 -1.55 -32.51 -27.05
N ASP A 39 -2.75 -32.95 -26.75
CA ASP A 39 -3.72 -32.35 -25.83
C ASP A 39 -3.33 -32.49 -24.34
N THR A 40 -2.76 -33.64 -23.95
CA THR A 40 -2.44 -33.91 -22.55
C THR A 40 -1.13 -33.25 -22.09
N PRO A 41 -1.05 -32.74 -20.84
CA PRO A 41 0.16 -32.11 -20.31
C PRO A 41 1.43 -32.98 -20.39
N GLY A 42 1.27 -34.31 -20.35
CA GLY A 42 2.37 -35.27 -20.51
C GLY A 42 3.03 -35.22 -21.90
N LYS A 43 2.23 -35.18 -22.97
CA LYS A 43 2.72 -35.13 -24.36
C LYS A 43 3.44 -33.80 -24.63
N LEU A 44 2.82 -32.68 -24.25
CA LEU A 44 3.43 -31.33 -24.27
C LEU A 44 4.77 -31.27 -23.52
N THR A 45 4.88 -31.96 -22.38
CA THR A 45 6.12 -32.02 -21.57
C THR A 45 7.20 -32.90 -22.22
N ALA A 46 6.84 -33.99 -22.89
CA ALA A 46 7.79 -34.82 -23.64
C ALA A 46 8.33 -34.06 -24.86
N ALA A 47 7.43 -33.46 -25.64
CA ALA A 47 7.72 -32.58 -26.77
C ALA A 47 8.67 -31.42 -26.39
N SER A 48 8.40 -30.76 -25.27
CA SER A 48 9.23 -29.64 -24.77
C SER A 48 10.63 -30.06 -24.32
N ARG A 49 10.81 -31.29 -23.81
CA ARG A 49 12.13 -31.83 -23.42
C ARG A 49 12.95 -32.25 -24.63
N ALA A 50 12.33 -32.97 -25.56
CA ALA A 50 12.96 -33.39 -26.82
C ALA A 50 13.52 -32.19 -27.62
N LEU A 51 12.77 -31.07 -27.69
CA LEU A 51 13.23 -29.81 -28.29
C LEU A 51 14.52 -29.24 -27.71
N ARG A 52 14.78 -29.48 -26.42
CA ARG A 52 15.89 -28.88 -25.68
C ARG A 52 17.12 -29.77 -25.61
N GLY A 53 17.02 -31.02 -26.04
CA GLY A 53 18.02 -32.04 -25.74
C GLY A 53 18.08 -32.43 -24.26
N GLU A 54 17.05 -32.07 -23.48
CA GLU A 54 16.94 -32.50 -22.08
C GLU A 54 16.69 -34.00 -22.06
N ALA A 55 17.66 -34.78 -21.58
CA ALA A 55 17.55 -36.22 -21.42
C ALA A 55 16.30 -36.60 -20.62
N ARG A 56 15.79 -37.83 -20.82
CA ARG A 56 14.79 -38.40 -19.93
C ARG A 56 15.40 -38.36 -18.52
N PRO A 57 14.78 -37.68 -17.54
CA PRO A 57 15.35 -37.63 -16.21
C PRO A 57 15.40 -39.07 -15.69
N THR A 58 16.61 -39.53 -15.35
CA THR A 58 16.80 -40.72 -14.53
C THR A 58 15.83 -40.61 -13.35
N PRO A 59 15.06 -41.66 -13.00
CA PRO A 59 14.26 -41.61 -11.79
C PRO A 59 15.19 -41.28 -10.64
N LEU A 60 15.00 -40.11 -10.03
CA LEU A 60 15.79 -39.71 -8.88
C LEU A 60 15.63 -40.80 -7.83
N GLU A 61 16.73 -41.43 -7.42
CA GLU A 61 16.77 -42.18 -6.17
C GLU A 61 16.29 -41.21 -5.10
N ARG A 62 15.03 -41.37 -4.65
CA ARG A 62 14.44 -40.47 -3.67
C ARG A 62 15.31 -40.58 -2.41
N PRO A 63 16.09 -39.56 -2.04
CA PRO A 63 16.92 -39.65 -0.83
C PRO A 63 15.95 -39.93 0.31
N ARG A 64 16.21 -40.97 1.10
CA ARG A 64 15.28 -41.45 2.14
C ARG A 64 14.91 -40.27 3.04
N ALA A 65 13.68 -39.77 2.87
CA ALA A 65 13.23 -38.58 3.57
C ALA A 65 13.37 -38.80 5.08
N PRO A 66 13.95 -37.84 5.84
CA PRO A 66 14.16 -38.02 7.25
C PRO A 66 12.79 -38.22 7.93
N ARG A 67 12.66 -39.28 8.73
CA ARG A 67 11.40 -39.60 9.43
C ARG A 67 11.03 -38.43 10.35
N LEU A 68 10.05 -37.63 9.93
CA LEU A 68 9.50 -36.55 10.73
C LEU A 68 8.63 -37.13 11.84
N THR A 69 8.76 -36.60 13.05
CA THR A 69 7.71 -36.71 14.07
C THR A 69 6.48 -35.93 13.59
N GLN A 70 5.27 -36.38 13.90
CA GLN A 70 4.01 -35.69 13.56
C GLN A 70 4.07 -34.18 13.85
N ALA A 71 4.55 -33.80 15.04
CA ALA A 71 4.77 -32.41 15.46
C ALA A 71 5.63 -31.55 14.52
N LEU A 72 6.62 -32.15 13.84
CA LEU A 72 7.46 -31.48 12.84
C LEU A 72 6.78 -31.46 11.46
N GLN A 73 6.06 -32.51 11.09
CA GLN A 73 5.26 -32.59 9.87
C GLN A 73 4.14 -31.52 9.87
N GLU A 74 3.41 -31.38 10.98
CA GLU A 74 2.44 -30.31 11.23
C GLU A 74 3.07 -28.92 11.10
N THR A 75 4.25 -28.71 11.68
CA THR A 75 4.95 -27.41 11.64
C THR A 75 5.46 -27.09 10.23
N LEU A 76 5.82 -28.12 9.44
CA LEU A 76 6.25 -27.96 8.06
C LEU A 76 5.05 -27.69 7.12
N LEU A 77 3.93 -28.39 7.31
CA LEU A 77 2.64 -28.07 6.69
C LEU A 77 2.19 -26.64 6.99
N LEU A 78 2.37 -26.17 8.23
CA LEU A 78 2.07 -24.80 8.63
C LEU A 78 2.92 -23.75 7.87
N VAL A 79 4.22 -24.02 7.69
CA VAL A 79 5.09 -23.17 6.85
C VAL A 79 4.70 -23.22 5.37
N CYS A 80 4.12 -24.33 4.91
CA CYS A 80 3.55 -24.45 3.58
C CYS A 80 2.22 -23.67 3.41
N GLU A 81 1.34 -23.68 4.42
CA GLU A 81 0.12 -22.84 4.44
C GLU A 81 0.44 -21.35 4.43
N MET A 82 1.35 -20.93 5.29
CA MET A 82 1.64 -19.51 5.55
C MET A 82 3.13 -19.19 5.38
N PRO A 83 3.65 -19.28 4.13
CA PRO A 83 5.03 -18.94 3.84
C PRO A 83 5.29 -17.45 4.09
N PHE A 84 6.50 -17.17 4.55
CA PHE A 84 6.96 -15.90 5.09
C PHE A 84 6.27 -15.44 6.39
N ALA A 85 5.49 -16.27 7.07
CA ALA A 85 5.11 -15.99 8.45
C ALA A 85 6.34 -16.05 9.39
N SER A 86 6.30 -15.29 10.48
CA SER A 86 7.26 -15.31 11.59
C SER A 86 6.80 -16.22 12.72
N VAL A 87 7.65 -16.49 13.71
CA VAL A 87 7.25 -17.26 14.91
C VAL A 87 6.11 -16.56 15.65
N GLU A 88 6.15 -15.24 15.65
CA GLU A 88 5.20 -14.35 16.31
C GLU A 88 3.85 -14.33 15.58
N ASP A 89 3.83 -14.29 14.24
CA ASP A 89 2.63 -14.44 13.42
C ASP A 89 1.99 -15.84 13.63
N LEU A 90 2.78 -16.91 13.46
CA LEU A 90 2.32 -18.30 13.55
C LEU A 90 1.78 -18.66 14.93
N SER A 91 2.38 -18.11 15.99
CA SER A 91 1.97 -18.34 17.37
C SER A 91 0.58 -17.80 17.68
N ARG A 92 0.20 -16.65 17.10
CA ARG A 92 -1.14 -16.07 17.25
C ARG A 92 -2.13 -16.79 16.34
N LEU A 93 -1.82 -16.88 15.05
CA LEU A 93 -2.69 -17.47 14.01
C LEU A 93 -3.06 -18.94 14.26
N LYS A 94 -2.18 -19.74 14.89
CA LYS A 94 -2.45 -21.14 15.25
C LYS A 94 -2.44 -21.41 16.76
N ARG A 95 -2.45 -20.37 17.60
CA ARG A 95 -2.46 -20.43 19.08
C ARG A 95 -1.40 -21.36 19.72
N ALA A 96 -0.29 -21.58 19.02
CA ALA A 96 0.78 -22.47 19.46
C ALA A 96 1.88 -21.71 20.25
N PRO A 97 2.50 -22.30 21.29
CA PRO A 97 3.53 -21.62 22.09
C PRO A 97 4.75 -21.17 21.27
N ARG A 98 5.19 -19.93 21.47
CA ARG A 98 6.34 -19.33 20.77
C ARG A 98 7.64 -20.12 20.95
N SER A 99 7.84 -20.71 22.13
CA SER A 99 8.99 -21.58 22.44
C SER A 99 8.97 -22.84 21.56
N THR A 100 7.86 -23.58 21.59
CA THR A 100 7.64 -24.81 20.83
C THR A 100 7.76 -24.57 19.32
N LEU A 101 7.14 -23.51 18.79
CA LEU A 101 7.29 -23.16 17.37
C LEU A 101 8.76 -22.84 17.01
N ARG A 102 9.45 -22.04 17.83
CA ARG A 102 10.85 -21.65 17.60
C ARG A 102 11.80 -22.85 17.61
N GLU A 103 11.55 -23.82 18.48
CA GLU A 103 12.30 -25.08 18.55
C GLU A 103 12.02 -25.95 17.31
N ARG A 104 10.75 -26.22 16.98
CA ARG A 104 10.35 -27.04 15.82
C ARG A 104 10.84 -26.45 14.50
N LEU A 105 10.70 -25.14 14.30
CA LEU A 105 11.24 -24.41 13.14
C LEU A 105 12.78 -24.38 13.13
N GLY A 106 13.41 -24.38 14.30
CA GLY A 106 14.86 -24.54 14.44
C GLY A 106 15.33 -25.91 13.94
N LYS A 107 14.63 -26.98 14.34
CA LYS A 107 14.87 -28.36 13.89
C LYS A 107 14.65 -28.51 12.38
N LEU A 108 13.50 -28.07 11.85
CA LEU A 108 13.21 -28.11 10.40
C LEU A 108 14.27 -27.38 9.55
N ARG A 109 14.78 -26.23 10.02
CA ARG A 109 15.87 -25.51 9.35
C ARG A 109 17.21 -26.25 9.47
N GLY A 110 17.52 -26.84 10.62
CA GLY A 110 18.71 -27.70 10.80
C GLY A 110 18.70 -28.93 9.88
N MET A 111 17.51 -29.42 9.53
CA MET A 111 17.30 -30.53 8.58
C MET A 111 17.23 -30.08 7.11
N GLY A 112 17.39 -28.78 6.81
CA GLY A 112 17.30 -28.24 5.45
C GLY A 112 15.89 -28.22 4.84
N LEU A 113 14.84 -28.50 5.63
CA LEU A 113 13.45 -28.59 5.18
C LEU A 113 12.72 -27.25 5.15
N ALA A 114 13.24 -26.25 5.88
CA ALA A 114 12.76 -24.88 5.85
C ALA A 114 13.92 -23.86 5.81
N GLU A 115 13.80 -22.83 4.98
CA GLU A 115 14.66 -21.64 5.02
C GLU A 115 14.04 -20.56 5.92
N ALA A 116 14.88 -19.65 6.44
CA ALA A 116 14.45 -18.55 7.30
C ALA A 116 15.15 -17.26 6.88
N HIS A 117 14.40 -16.33 6.28
CA HIS A 117 14.95 -15.08 5.77
C HIS A 117 14.80 -13.93 6.78
N PRO A 118 15.79 -13.03 6.91
CA PRO A 118 15.64 -11.83 7.71
C PRO A 118 14.68 -10.84 7.04
N HIS A 119 13.83 -10.22 7.84
CA HIS A 119 12.91 -9.17 7.39
C HIS A 119 12.92 -8.00 8.39
N ARG A 120 12.95 -6.76 7.89
CA ARG A 120 12.84 -5.54 8.70
C ARG A 120 11.78 -4.63 8.08
N LEU A 121 10.90 -4.11 8.94
CA LEU A 121 9.86 -3.16 8.59
C LEU A 121 9.49 -2.38 9.86
N SER A 122 9.67 -1.06 9.85
CA SER A 122 9.54 -0.20 11.05
C SER A 122 8.17 -0.26 11.71
N MET A 123 7.11 -0.49 10.92
CA MET A 123 5.74 -0.62 11.41
C MET A 123 5.47 -1.94 12.19
N LEU A 124 6.41 -2.90 12.19
CA LEU A 124 6.27 -4.19 12.87
C LEU A 124 7.25 -4.37 14.02
N SER A 125 8.54 -4.05 13.82
CA SER A 125 9.55 -4.12 14.87
C SER A 125 10.85 -3.43 14.45
N ASP A 126 11.55 -2.82 15.42
CA ASP A 126 12.95 -2.38 15.27
C ASP A 126 13.91 -3.54 15.02
N ARG A 127 13.57 -4.74 15.50
CA ARG A 127 14.41 -5.94 15.41
C ARG A 127 14.06 -6.74 14.14
N PRO A 128 15.06 -7.31 13.44
CA PRO A 128 14.79 -8.17 12.30
C PRO A 128 14.03 -9.44 12.72
N LEU A 129 12.83 -9.60 12.16
CA LEU A 129 12.05 -10.83 12.27
C LEU A 129 12.64 -11.90 11.34
N ARG A 130 12.43 -13.18 11.68
CA ARG A 130 12.74 -14.32 10.82
C ARG A 130 11.45 -14.80 10.17
N ARG A 131 11.39 -14.80 8.84
CA ARG A 131 10.22 -15.22 8.04
C ARG A 131 10.55 -16.53 7.33
N TYR A 132 9.72 -17.55 7.55
CA TYR A 132 10.02 -18.96 7.23
C TYR A 132 9.34 -19.43 5.95
N VAL A 133 10.01 -20.30 5.18
CA VAL A 133 9.48 -20.92 3.96
C VAL A 133 9.96 -22.37 3.84
N ALA A 134 9.15 -23.24 3.25
CA ALA A 134 9.54 -24.63 2.99
C ALA A 134 10.50 -24.70 1.79
N THR A 135 11.50 -25.58 1.86
CA THR A 135 12.39 -25.87 0.72
C THR A 135 11.78 -26.94 -0.18
N GLU A 136 12.36 -27.15 -1.38
CA GLU A 136 12.07 -28.33 -2.21
C GLU A 136 12.17 -29.64 -1.41
N ALA A 137 13.21 -29.80 -0.58
CA ALA A 137 13.37 -30.95 0.30
C ALA A 137 12.26 -31.04 1.36
N GLY A 138 11.81 -29.91 1.92
CA GLY A 138 10.69 -29.85 2.84
C GLY A 138 9.36 -30.29 2.22
N ILE A 139 9.06 -29.79 1.02
CA ILE A 139 7.83 -30.16 0.28
C ILE A 139 7.86 -31.65 -0.06
N VAL A 140 8.99 -32.18 -0.54
CA VAL A 140 9.16 -33.62 -0.83
C VAL A 140 9.06 -34.47 0.43
N ALA A 141 9.58 -34.01 1.58
CA ALA A 141 9.52 -34.73 2.86
C ALA A 141 8.10 -34.82 3.45
N LEU A 142 7.14 -34.01 2.99
CA LEU A 142 5.73 -34.14 3.36
C LEU A 142 4.99 -35.25 2.58
N GLY A 143 5.56 -35.76 1.48
CA GLY A 143 5.01 -36.88 0.70
C GLY A 143 3.71 -36.57 -0.06
N ASP A 144 3.31 -35.30 -0.14
CA ASP A 144 2.04 -34.85 -0.72
C ASP A 144 2.27 -34.16 -2.08
N ASP A 145 2.06 -34.90 -3.18
CA ASP A 145 2.26 -34.42 -4.55
C ASP A 145 1.28 -33.28 -4.94
N ASP A 146 0.13 -33.16 -4.25
CA ASP A 146 -0.88 -32.12 -4.49
C ASP A 146 -0.59 -30.80 -3.75
N LEU A 147 0.36 -30.81 -2.82
CA LEU A 147 0.67 -29.68 -1.93
C LEU A 147 1.08 -28.42 -2.73
N LEU A 148 1.76 -28.61 -3.87
CA LEU A 148 2.14 -27.56 -4.83
C LEU A 148 0.94 -26.85 -5.50
N TYR A 149 -0.25 -27.44 -5.47
CA TYR A 149 -1.51 -26.85 -5.97
C TYR A 149 -2.39 -26.33 -4.84
N ARG A 150 -2.45 -27.07 -3.72
CA ARG A 150 -3.27 -26.69 -2.55
C ARG A 150 -2.71 -25.52 -1.74
N HIS A 151 -1.40 -25.29 -1.77
CA HIS A 151 -0.71 -24.33 -0.90
C HIS A 151 0.18 -23.34 -1.68
N PRO A 152 0.44 -22.12 -1.14
CA PRO A 152 1.22 -21.05 -1.78
C PRO A 152 2.74 -21.30 -1.91
N VAL A 153 3.18 -22.56 -2.01
CA VAL A 153 4.59 -22.98 -1.97
C VAL A 153 5.28 -23.14 -3.33
N SER A 154 4.55 -23.05 -4.44
CA SER A 154 5.20 -23.20 -5.76
C SER A 154 6.16 -22.04 -6.01
N ARG A 155 7.26 -22.28 -6.75
CA ARG A 155 8.33 -21.31 -7.06
C ARG A 155 7.80 -19.96 -7.55
N GLN A 156 6.77 -19.99 -8.40
CA GLN A 156 6.09 -18.80 -8.90
C GLN A 156 5.29 -18.07 -7.80
N TRP A 157 4.65 -18.81 -6.89
CA TRP A 157 3.92 -18.23 -5.77
C TRP A 157 4.87 -17.63 -4.73
N LEU A 158 5.88 -18.37 -4.28
CA LEU A 158 6.85 -17.88 -3.29
C LEU A 158 7.64 -16.68 -3.82
N ARG A 159 8.01 -16.66 -5.10
CA ARG A 159 8.57 -15.47 -5.74
C ARG A 159 7.63 -14.26 -5.66
N LEU A 160 6.34 -14.44 -5.98
CA LEU A 160 5.36 -13.35 -5.92
C LEU A 160 5.16 -12.82 -4.49
N LEU A 161 5.19 -13.69 -3.48
CA LEU A 161 5.13 -13.27 -2.08
C LEU A 161 6.43 -12.60 -1.61
N ALA A 162 7.61 -13.04 -2.07
CA ALA A 162 8.88 -12.39 -1.78
C ALA A 162 9.00 -11.00 -2.44
N GLU A 163 8.50 -10.83 -3.67
CA GLU A 163 8.35 -9.54 -4.34
C GLU A 163 7.31 -8.62 -3.66
N ARG A 164 6.45 -9.19 -2.79
CA ARG A 164 5.43 -8.50 -1.97
C ARG A 164 5.70 -8.55 -0.46
N LEU A 165 6.92 -8.89 -0.02
CA LEU A 165 7.18 -9.36 1.35
C LEU A 165 6.75 -8.37 2.46
N ASP A 166 6.90 -7.07 2.24
CA ASP A 166 6.45 -6.05 3.21
C ASP A 166 4.92 -5.97 3.30
N GLY A 167 4.22 -6.16 2.18
CA GLY A 167 2.76 -6.29 2.16
C GLY A 167 2.28 -7.58 2.82
N VAL A 168 2.95 -8.70 2.54
CA VAL A 168 2.68 -10.02 3.15
C VAL A 168 2.89 -9.98 4.67
N ALA A 169 3.96 -9.35 5.14
CA ALA A 169 4.26 -9.18 6.55
C ALA A 169 3.18 -8.39 7.31
N LEU A 170 2.69 -7.29 6.73
CA LEU A 170 1.62 -6.48 7.31
C LEU A 170 0.24 -7.17 7.25
N ILE A 171 0.02 -8.06 6.27
CA ILE A 171 -1.18 -8.90 6.20
C ILE A 171 -1.16 -9.96 7.31
N TYR A 172 -0.02 -10.61 7.59
CA TYR A 172 0.06 -11.57 8.69
C TYR A 172 -0.13 -10.91 10.06
N GLU A 173 0.42 -9.72 10.30
CA GLU A 173 0.19 -8.98 11.55
C GLU A 173 -1.30 -8.59 11.71
N LEU A 174 -1.93 -8.08 10.65
CA LEU A 174 -3.38 -7.81 10.65
C LEU A 174 -4.20 -9.08 10.89
N ALA A 175 -3.85 -10.19 10.25
CA ALA A 175 -4.53 -11.47 10.45
C ALA A 175 -4.31 -12.04 11.86
N ALA A 176 -3.15 -11.80 12.46
CA ALA A 176 -2.85 -12.18 13.84
C ALA A 176 -3.66 -11.34 14.84
N MET A 177 -3.84 -10.03 14.61
CA MET A 177 -4.80 -9.23 15.37
C MET A 177 -6.25 -9.68 15.15
N ILE A 178 -6.63 -10.14 13.95
CA ILE A 178 -7.94 -10.73 13.70
C ILE A 178 -8.12 -12.03 14.51
N ALA A 179 -7.08 -12.86 14.64
CA ALA A 179 -7.10 -14.10 15.46
C ALA A 179 -7.12 -13.85 16.98
N ASP A 180 -6.48 -12.78 17.44
CA ASP A 180 -6.55 -12.30 18.84
C ASP A 180 -7.92 -11.67 19.16
N ALA A 181 -8.67 -11.28 18.13
CA ALA A 181 -10.02 -10.71 18.24
C ALA A 181 -11.15 -11.76 18.16
N ASP A 182 -10.81 -13.01 17.84
CA ASP A 182 -11.77 -14.11 17.67
C ASP A 182 -12.12 -14.78 19.02
N PRO A 183 -13.38 -14.70 19.49
CA PRO A 183 -13.80 -15.24 20.79
C PRO A 183 -13.94 -16.76 20.80
N GLU A 184 -14.31 -17.39 19.68
CA GLU A 184 -14.38 -18.86 19.54
C GLU A 184 -12.97 -19.43 19.53
N GLY A 185 -12.15 -18.89 18.63
CA GLY A 185 -10.71 -18.93 18.77
C GLY A 185 -10.02 -20.22 18.32
N ASP A 186 -10.51 -20.82 17.24
CA ASP A 186 -9.79 -21.87 16.51
C ASP A 186 -8.58 -21.29 15.71
N PRO A 187 -7.72 -22.15 15.15
CA PRO A 187 -6.63 -21.74 14.28
C PRO A 187 -7.11 -21.06 12.98
N VAL A 188 -6.76 -19.79 12.80
CA VAL A 188 -7.09 -18.97 11.63
C VAL A 188 -6.34 -19.42 10.37
N ARG A 189 -6.94 -19.18 9.20
CA ARG A 189 -6.38 -19.48 7.88
C ARG A 189 -6.28 -18.23 7.02
N VAL A 190 -5.10 -17.97 6.45
CA VAL A 190 -4.81 -16.78 5.62
C VAL A 190 -4.53 -17.22 4.19
N GLU A 191 -5.44 -16.89 3.25
CA GLU A 191 -5.24 -17.12 1.82
C GLU A 191 -4.79 -15.84 1.12
N HIS A 192 -3.50 -15.72 0.80
CA HIS A 192 -3.03 -14.63 -0.07
C HIS A 192 -3.64 -14.75 -1.48
N CYS A 193 -3.95 -13.61 -2.11
CA CYS A 193 -4.55 -13.59 -3.45
C CYS A 193 -3.50 -13.19 -4.51
N ARG A 194 -3.25 -14.07 -5.50
CA ARG A 194 -2.41 -13.76 -6.68
C ARG A 194 -2.93 -12.53 -7.44
N SER A 195 -4.23 -12.57 -7.73
CA SER A 195 -4.99 -11.67 -8.60
C SER A 195 -6.31 -11.26 -7.91
N GLY A 196 -7.25 -10.65 -8.65
CA GLY A 196 -8.54 -10.18 -8.09
C GLY A 196 -8.42 -8.90 -7.25
N PRO A 197 -9.50 -8.50 -6.56
CA PRO A 197 -9.56 -7.24 -5.83
C PRO A 197 -9.05 -7.32 -4.38
N TYR A 198 -8.83 -8.51 -3.82
CA TYR A 198 -8.28 -8.72 -2.46
C TYR A 198 -6.78 -8.98 -2.47
N ASP A 199 -6.11 -8.68 -1.36
CA ASP A 199 -4.70 -9.03 -1.10
C ASP A 199 -4.56 -10.34 -0.32
N ALA A 200 -5.45 -10.56 0.64
CA ALA A 200 -5.69 -11.86 1.23
C ALA A 200 -7.16 -12.00 1.66
N LEU A 201 -7.63 -13.22 1.81
CA LEU A 201 -8.78 -13.54 2.67
C LEU A 201 -8.26 -14.13 3.99
N VAL A 202 -8.97 -13.84 5.07
CA VAL A 202 -8.76 -14.40 6.40
C VAL A 202 -10.03 -15.17 6.76
N THR A 203 -9.92 -16.49 6.93
CA THR A 203 -11.01 -17.35 7.40
C THR A 203 -10.80 -17.65 8.88
N LEU A 204 -11.82 -17.34 9.68
CA LEU A 204 -11.90 -17.60 11.12
C LEU A 204 -12.54 -18.97 11.39
N SER A 205 -12.74 -19.31 12.67
CA SER A 205 -13.69 -20.38 13.06
C SER A 205 -15.11 -20.08 12.53
N GLY A 206 -15.96 -21.11 12.53
CA GLY A 206 -17.33 -21.02 12.00
C GLY A 206 -17.42 -20.73 10.48
N GLY A 207 -16.29 -20.67 9.76
CA GLY A 207 -16.25 -20.33 8.33
C GLY A 207 -16.43 -18.84 8.01
N ARG A 208 -16.44 -17.97 9.02
CA ARG A 208 -16.55 -16.51 8.86
C ARG A 208 -15.32 -15.97 8.11
N THR A 209 -15.50 -14.96 7.25
CA THR A 209 -14.44 -14.49 6.33
C THR A 209 -14.30 -12.97 6.28
N LEU A 210 -13.04 -12.50 6.33
CA LEU A 210 -12.67 -11.10 6.16
C LEU A 210 -11.73 -10.95 4.95
N GLY A 211 -12.01 -9.98 4.07
CA GLY A 211 -11.19 -9.70 2.89
C GLY A 211 -10.31 -8.47 3.09
N VAL A 212 -8.99 -8.64 3.00
CA VAL A 212 -8.01 -7.55 3.19
C VAL A 212 -7.68 -6.89 1.85
N VAL A 213 -7.71 -5.57 1.81
CA VAL A 213 -7.40 -4.72 0.66
C VAL A 213 -6.38 -3.67 1.08
N ARG A 214 -5.15 -3.73 0.56
CA ARG A 214 -4.13 -2.68 0.80
C ARG A 214 -4.24 -1.54 -0.23
N GLN A 215 -4.10 -0.31 0.24
CA GLN A 215 -3.85 0.88 -0.58
C GLN A 215 -2.47 1.46 -0.23
N GLY A 216 -1.42 0.84 -0.78
CA GLY A 216 -0.04 1.30 -0.63
C GLY A 216 0.28 2.54 -1.48
N ALA A 217 1.34 3.26 -1.12
CA ALA A 217 1.76 4.54 -1.73
C ALA A 217 1.76 4.59 -3.27
N MET A 218 2.19 3.52 -3.97
CA MET A 218 2.19 3.49 -5.45
C MET A 218 0.81 3.23 -6.10
N LEU A 219 -0.25 2.97 -5.31
CA LEU A 219 -1.61 2.79 -5.82
C LEU A 219 -2.35 4.12 -5.88
N SER A 220 -2.97 4.40 -7.03
CA SER A 220 -3.77 5.60 -7.22
C SER A 220 -5.19 5.46 -6.64
N SER A 221 -5.86 6.59 -6.42
CA SER A 221 -7.31 6.63 -6.12
C SER A 221 -8.19 6.04 -7.23
N ALA A 222 -7.68 5.91 -8.47
CA ALA A 222 -8.36 5.16 -9.53
C ALA A 222 -8.18 3.64 -9.37
N SER A 223 -7.02 3.19 -8.90
CA SER A 223 -6.73 1.79 -8.56
C SER A 223 -7.64 1.29 -7.45
N LEU A 224 -7.85 2.08 -6.39
CA LEU A 224 -8.78 1.72 -5.31
C LEU A 224 -10.23 1.62 -5.81
N ARG A 225 -10.71 2.64 -6.53
CA ARG A 225 -12.06 2.63 -7.14
C ARG A 225 -12.26 1.45 -8.10
N TYR A 226 -11.22 1.03 -8.83
CA TYR A 226 -11.29 -0.17 -9.65
C TYR A 226 -11.41 -1.45 -8.81
N ARG A 227 -10.64 -1.58 -7.71
CA ARG A 227 -10.77 -2.72 -6.77
C ARG A 227 -12.17 -2.77 -6.15
N MET A 228 -12.70 -1.64 -5.66
CA MET A 228 -14.05 -1.56 -5.10
C MET A 228 -15.12 -1.91 -6.13
N ARG A 229 -15.11 -1.31 -7.33
CA ARG A 229 -15.99 -1.68 -8.45
C ARG A 229 -15.86 -3.13 -8.92
N THR A 230 -14.78 -3.82 -8.57
CA THR A 230 -14.62 -5.25 -8.86
C THR A 230 -15.31 -6.07 -7.77
N ILE A 231 -15.19 -5.68 -6.50
CA ILE A 231 -15.93 -6.28 -5.36
C ILE A 231 -17.44 -6.10 -5.56
N GLU A 232 -17.90 -4.91 -5.95
CA GLU A 232 -19.31 -4.61 -6.31
C GLU A 232 -19.91 -5.51 -7.40
N ARG A 233 -19.09 -6.29 -8.12
CA ARG A 233 -19.48 -7.17 -9.24
C ARG A 233 -19.25 -8.65 -8.96
N MET A 234 -18.76 -9.00 -7.76
CA MET A 234 -18.64 -10.39 -7.31
C MET A 234 -20.02 -10.91 -6.88
N GLY A 235 -20.26 -12.21 -7.01
CA GLY A 235 -21.49 -12.82 -6.47
C GLY A 235 -21.51 -12.76 -4.94
N VAL A 236 -22.70 -12.73 -4.32
CA VAL A 236 -22.84 -12.69 -2.84
C VAL A 236 -22.12 -13.86 -2.15
N GLN A 237 -22.05 -15.03 -2.83
CA GLN A 237 -21.31 -16.21 -2.37
C GLN A 237 -19.78 -16.06 -2.45
N GLU A 238 -19.27 -15.14 -3.28
CA GLU A 238 -17.83 -14.90 -3.46
C GLU A 238 -17.31 -13.78 -2.54
N LEU A 239 -18.21 -13.00 -1.93
CA LEU A 239 -17.86 -11.91 -1.03
C LEU A 239 -17.44 -12.44 0.36
N PRO A 240 -16.42 -11.83 1.01
CA PRO A 240 -16.23 -11.98 2.43
C PRO A 240 -17.40 -11.34 3.19
N HIS A 241 -17.56 -11.66 4.47
CA HIS A 241 -18.57 -11.03 5.33
C HIS A 241 -18.19 -9.55 5.60
N VAL A 242 -16.89 -9.27 5.76
CA VAL A 242 -16.35 -7.91 5.95
C VAL A 242 -15.15 -7.66 5.03
N THR A 243 -15.11 -6.50 4.36
CA THR A 243 -13.92 -6.01 3.66
C THR A 243 -13.17 -4.95 4.48
N LEU A 244 -11.89 -5.18 4.72
CA LEU A 244 -10.98 -4.29 5.44
C LEU A 244 -10.06 -3.58 4.44
N VAL A 245 -10.21 -2.26 4.27
CA VAL A 245 -9.34 -1.43 3.42
C VAL A 245 -8.28 -0.75 4.29
N ALA A 246 -7.04 -1.22 4.18
CA ALA A 246 -5.91 -0.74 4.96
C ALA A 246 -5.05 0.24 4.14
N THR A 247 -4.88 1.48 4.61
CA THR A 247 -4.21 2.56 3.86
C THR A 247 -2.95 3.08 4.56
N ASP A 248 -2.12 3.82 3.82
CA ASP A 248 -0.86 4.39 4.34
C ASP A 248 -1.00 5.80 4.97
N SER A 249 -2.13 6.50 4.78
CA SER A 249 -2.40 7.86 5.30
C SER A 249 -3.89 8.09 5.61
N ASP A 250 -4.23 9.04 6.48
CA ASP A 250 -5.65 9.30 6.83
C ASP A 250 -6.39 9.90 5.62
N GLN A 251 -5.74 10.74 4.81
CA GLN A 251 -6.34 11.24 3.57
C GLN A 251 -6.70 10.09 2.61
N ASP A 252 -5.88 9.03 2.53
CA ASP A 252 -6.21 7.83 1.75
C ASP A 252 -7.27 6.93 2.42
N THR A 253 -7.35 6.88 3.75
CA THR A 253 -8.49 6.26 4.46
C THR A 253 -9.78 7.03 4.18
N ARG A 254 -9.80 8.36 4.30
CA ARG A 254 -10.97 9.19 3.98
C ARG A 254 -11.36 9.08 2.50
N ARG A 255 -10.42 8.84 1.57
CA ARG A 255 -10.73 8.47 0.17
C ARG A 255 -11.29 7.07 0.04
N ALA A 256 -10.78 6.10 0.80
CA ALA A 256 -11.29 4.74 0.83
C ALA A 256 -12.75 4.71 1.30
N VAL A 257 -13.08 5.35 2.43
CA VAL A 257 -14.47 5.43 2.95
C VAL A 257 -15.46 6.00 1.92
N ARG A 258 -15.04 6.96 1.08
CA ARG A 258 -15.86 7.51 -0.03
C ARG A 258 -16.00 6.56 -1.23
N ALA A 259 -15.08 5.62 -1.39
CA ALA A 259 -15.06 4.62 -2.45
C ALA A 259 -15.68 3.28 -2.03
N LEU A 260 -15.91 3.08 -0.73
CA LEU A 260 -16.82 2.07 -0.21
C LEU A 260 -18.27 2.47 -0.51
N ARG A 261 -19.12 1.49 -0.79
CA ARG A 261 -20.58 1.68 -0.82
C ARG A 261 -21.18 1.48 0.56
N GLU A 262 -22.44 1.91 0.73
CA GLU A 262 -23.30 1.47 1.82
C GLU A 262 -23.20 -0.05 2.02
N PRO A 263 -23.23 -0.55 3.27
CA PRO A 263 -23.31 -1.98 3.52
C PRO A 263 -24.54 -2.58 2.84
N SER A 264 -24.34 -3.71 2.16
CA SER A 264 -25.47 -4.58 1.81
C SER A 264 -25.79 -5.47 3.02
N GLY A 265 -27.01 -6.01 3.12
CA GLY A 265 -27.40 -6.95 4.18
C GLY A 265 -26.69 -8.31 4.17
N PHE A 266 -25.58 -8.42 3.42
CA PHE A 266 -24.70 -9.59 3.34
C PHE A 266 -23.21 -9.21 3.33
N HIS A 267 -22.85 -7.92 3.31
CA HIS A 267 -21.45 -7.48 3.16
C HIS A 267 -21.23 -6.07 3.73
N HIS A 268 -20.30 -5.98 4.67
CA HIS A 268 -19.84 -4.72 5.28
C HIS A 268 -18.45 -4.35 4.78
N SER A 269 -18.13 -3.07 4.81
CA SER A 269 -16.78 -2.59 4.52
C SER A 269 -16.34 -1.49 5.48
N ALA A 270 -15.08 -1.50 5.86
CA ALA A 270 -14.46 -0.46 6.68
C ALA A 270 -13.04 -0.13 6.21
N ALA A 271 -12.58 1.09 6.46
CA ALA A 271 -11.22 1.53 6.17
C ALA A 271 -10.49 2.07 7.41
N ALA A 272 -9.17 1.93 7.44
CA ALA A 272 -8.30 2.47 8.49
C ALA A 272 -6.84 2.60 8.00
N THR A 273 -6.06 3.45 8.66
CA THR A 273 -4.61 3.52 8.45
C THR A 273 -3.89 2.35 9.12
N LEU A 274 -2.96 1.71 8.40
CA LEU A 274 -2.20 0.56 8.91
C LEU A 274 -1.43 0.89 10.19
N GLY A 275 -0.88 2.10 10.28
CA GLY A 275 -0.17 2.58 11.48
C GLY A 275 -1.09 2.64 12.71
N ALA A 276 -2.30 3.19 12.57
CA ALA A 276 -3.25 3.31 13.68
C ALA A 276 -3.82 1.95 14.12
N VAL A 277 -4.06 1.03 13.15
CA VAL A 277 -4.49 -0.35 13.45
C VAL A 277 -3.42 -1.11 14.21
N ILE A 278 -2.16 -1.08 13.75
CA ILE A 278 -1.06 -1.84 14.39
C ILE A 278 -0.65 -1.19 15.72
N GLY A 279 -0.60 0.14 15.81
CA GLY A 279 -0.22 0.85 17.03
C GLY A 279 -1.27 0.75 18.15
N GLY A 280 -2.56 0.73 17.82
CA GLY A 280 -3.64 0.62 18.81
C GLY A 280 -4.16 -0.81 19.06
N GLY A 281 -3.87 -1.76 18.17
CA GLY A 281 -4.27 -3.16 18.28
C GLY A 281 -5.78 -3.41 18.18
N VAL A 282 -6.20 -4.61 18.62
CA VAL A 282 -7.56 -5.17 18.46
C VAL A 282 -8.69 -4.23 18.91
N ARG A 283 -8.49 -3.51 20.02
CA ARG A 283 -9.52 -2.64 20.64
C ARG A 283 -9.54 -1.22 20.08
N ALA A 284 -8.59 -0.85 19.22
CA ALA A 284 -8.50 0.48 18.65
C ALA A 284 -9.75 0.81 17.82
N ARG A 285 -10.49 1.86 18.23
CA ARG A 285 -11.59 2.43 17.45
C ARG A 285 -11.03 3.30 16.33
N VAL A 286 -10.36 2.68 15.37
CA VAL A 286 -9.71 3.33 14.22
C VAL A 286 -10.42 3.01 12.90
N TRP A 287 -11.26 1.97 12.88
CA TRP A 287 -11.99 1.59 11.69
C TRP A 287 -13.19 2.50 11.44
N GLN A 288 -13.24 3.00 10.21
CA GLN A 288 -14.27 3.87 9.68
C GLN A 288 -15.16 3.03 8.76
N PRO A 289 -16.34 2.56 9.22
CA PRO A 289 -17.25 1.78 8.39
C PRO A 289 -17.86 2.66 7.29
N ALA A 290 -18.22 2.05 6.18
CA ALA A 290 -19.10 2.68 5.21
C ALA A 290 -20.47 2.97 5.87
N ARG A 291 -20.96 4.20 5.74
CA ARG A 291 -22.21 4.63 6.36
C ARG A 291 -23.37 4.61 5.35
N TYR A 292 -24.57 4.32 5.84
CA TYR A 292 -25.82 4.55 5.13
C TYR A 292 -25.90 5.99 4.61
N GLY A 293 -26.29 6.15 3.34
CA GLY A 293 -26.17 7.37 2.54
C GLY A 293 -27.48 7.92 2.01
N ARG A 294 -28.63 7.54 2.59
CA ARG A 294 -29.89 8.29 2.44
C ARG A 294 -29.82 9.62 3.19
N GLY A 295 -29.11 10.58 2.61
CA GLY A 295 -28.92 11.93 3.13
C GLY A 295 -27.48 12.42 3.00
N ASN A 296 -27.31 13.67 2.56
CA ASN A 296 -25.99 14.27 2.41
C ASN A 296 -25.33 14.55 3.78
N THR A 297 -24.56 13.60 4.30
CA THR A 297 -23.20 13.80 4.88
C THR A 297 -22.75 12.56 5.66
N PRO A 298 -21.72 11.81 5.19
CA PRO A 298 -21.04 10.87 6.07
C PRO A 298 -20.17 11.64 7.06
N VAL A 299 -20.56 11.66 8.34
CA VAL A 299 -19.68 12.10 9.43
C VAL A 299 -18.55 11.07 9.55
N ILE A 300 -17.40 11.36 8.95
CA ILE A 300 -16.22 10.51 8.99
C ILE A 300 -15.59 10.64 10.38
N LYS A 301 -16.01 9.74 11.29
CA LYS A 301 -15.38 9.53 12.59
C LYS A 301 -15.14 8.03 12.78
N PRO A 302 -13.95 7.62 13.25
CA PRO A 302 -13.72 6.26 13.70
C PRO A 302 -14.75 5.84 14.75
N SER A 303 -15.35 4.67 14.57
CA SER A 303 -16.42 4.17 15.45
C SER A 303 -16.26 2.70 15.82
N SER A 304 -15.53 1.94 15.01
CA SER A 304 -15.48 0.48 15.06
C SER A 304 -14.09 0.00 15.50
N SER A 305 -14.06 -0.98 16.40
CA SER A 305 -12.86 -1.75 16.70
C SER A 305 -12.73 -2.96 15.78
N LEU A 306 -11.54 -3.58 15.74
CA LEU A 306 -11.36 -4.81 14.96
C LEU A 306 -12.21 -5.95 15.54
N ALA A 307 -12.32 -6.03 16.87
CA ALA A 307 -13.22 -6.99 17.55
C ALA A 307 -14.69 -6.82 17.15
N TRP A 308 -15.19 -5.58 17.00
CA TRP A 308 -16.56 -5.35 16.53
C TRP A 308 -16.76 -5.79 15.08
N LEU A 309 -15.75 -5.64 14.22
CA LEU A 309 -15.80 -6.12 12.84
C LEU A 309 -15.75 -7.66 12.74
N VAL A 310 -15.09 -8.33 13.69
CA VAL A 310 -15.08 -9.80 13.80
C VAL A 310 -16.41 -10.34 14.33
N ASP A 311 -16.98 -9.73 15.37
CA ASP A 311 -18.34 -10.00 15.88
C ASP A 311 -19.40 -9.81 14.79
N LEU A 312 -19.35 -8.69 14.05
CA LEU A 312 -20.23 -8.43 12.91
C LEU A 312 -20.11 -9.52 11.81
N ALA A 313 -18.91 -10.02 11.54
CA ALA A 313 -18.70 -11.12 10.60
C ALA A 313 -19.31 -12.46 11.05
N GLY A 314 -19.56 -12.64 12.36
CA GLY A 314 -20.29 -13.79 12.92
C GLY A 314 -21.79 -13.69 12.69
N ARG A 315 -22.40 -12.56 13.08
CA ARG A 315 -23.83 -12.30 12.87
C ARG A 315 -24.25 -12.42 11.40
N GLU A 316 -23.38 -11.96 10.50
CA GLU A 316 -23.54 -12.07 9.04
C GLU A 316 -23.45 -13.51 8.50
N ALA A 317 -22.83 -14.44 9.24
CA ALA A 317 -22.73 -15.85 8.88
C ALA A 317 -23.92 -16.67 9.40
N GLU A 318 -24.60 -16.21 10.45
CA GLU A 318 -25.85 -16.79 10.95
C GLU A 318 -27.03 -16.60 9.98
N HIS A 319 -26.93 -15.66 9.03
CA HIS A 319 -27.94 -15.42 7.99
C HIS A 319 -27.76 -16.39 6.79
N PRO A 320 -28.67 -17.36 6.58
CA PRO A 320 -28.45 -18.51 5.71
C PRO A 320 -28.75 -18.22 4.23
N VAL A 321 -28.11 -17.21 3.65
CA VAL A 321 -27.77 -17.31 2.23
C VAL A 321 -26.77 -18.46 2.11
N HIS A 322 -26.94 -19.36 1.15
CA HIS A 322 -25.98 -20.44 0.88
C HIS A 322 -24.65 -19.87 0.35
N ARG A 323 -23.85 -19.25 1.23
CA ARG A 323 -22.48 -18.79 0.96
C ARG A 323 -21.58 -20.00 0.83
N VAL A 324 -21.52 -20.57 -0.37
CA VAL A 324 -20.45 -21.51 -0.75
C VAL A 324 -19.13 -20.81 -0.44
N MET A 325 -18.28 -21.39 0.42
CA MET A 325 -16.98 -20.80 0.77
C MET A 325 -16.26 -20.40 -0.53
N PRO A 326 -15.85 -19.11 -0.72
CA PRO A 326 -15.49 -18.60 -2.04
C PRO A 326 -14.52 -19.53 -2.76
N LYS A 327 -14.96 -20.14 -3.88
CA LYS A 327 -14.26 -21.26 -4.54
C LYS A 327 -12.77 -20.94 -4.64
N ARG A 328 -11.97 -21.71 -3.88
CA ARG A 328 -10.62 -21.35 -3.39
C ARG A 328 -9.93 -20.48 -4.43
N LEU A 329 -9.67 -19.20 -4.14
CA LEU A 329 -9.51 -18.15 -5.18
C LEU A 329 -8.33 -18.34 -6.17
N TRP A 330 -7.53 -19.39 -6.04
CA TRP A 330 -6.62 -19.88 -7.08
C TRP A 330 -7.34 -20.62 -8.23
N GLU A 331 -8.53 -21.20 -8.02
CA GLU A 331 -9.41 -21.78 -9.05
C GLU A 331 -9.97 -20.70 -10.00
N TRP A 332 -10.05 -19.44 -9.55
CA TRP A 332 -10.48 -18.29 -10.34
C TRP A 332 -9.46 -17.98 -11.46
N ARG A 333 -9.55 -18.78 -12.54
CA ARG A 333 -8.72 -18.82 -13.75
C ARG A 333 -7.33 -19.46 -13.59
N SER A 334 -7.24 -20.62 -12.93
CA SER A 334 -6.16 -21.60 -13.17
C SER A 334 -6.33 -22.39 -14.49
N THR A 335 -7.09 -21.86 -15.46
CA THR A 335 -7.41 -22.48 -16.77
C THR A 335 -6.24 -22.49 -17.77
N GLY A 336 -5.00 -22.43 -17.27
CA GLY A 336 -3.77 -22.63 -18.03
C GLY A 336 -2.78 -23.43 -17.20
N GLY A 337 -2.44 -24.63 -17.67
CA GLY A 337 -1.60 -25.61 -16.96
C GLY A 337 -0.10 -25.24 -16.86
N ALA A 338 0.20 -24.07 -16.33
CA ALA A 338 1.56 -23.71 -15.93
C ALA A 338 2.00 -24.63 -14.78
N ARG A 339 3.03 -25.44 -15.01
CA ARG A 339 3.54 -26.40 -14.02
C ARG A 339 3.92 -25.69 -12.72
N ALA A 340 3.20 -25.98 -11.65
CA ALA A 340 3.69 -25.74 -10.31
C ALA A 340 5.02 -26.51 -10.15
N THR A 341 6.04 -25.82 -9.67
CA THR A 341 7.39 -26.35 -9.45
C THR A 341 7.81 -25.99 -8.03
N PRO A 342 8.60 -26.82 -7.34
CA PRO A 342 9.13 -26.48 -6.02
C PRO A 342 10.15 -25.33 -6.10
N PRO A 343 10.37 -24.60 -4.99
CA PRO A 343 11.37 -23.54 -4.91
C PRO A 343 12.77 -24.15 -4.77
N ARG A 344 13.73 -23.68 -5.59
CA ARG A 344 15.12 -24.08 -5.42
C ARG A 344 15.69 -23.36 -4.20
N SER A 345 16.54 -24.04 -3.43
CA SER A 345 17.21 -23.40 -2.30
C SER A 345 17.96 -22.13 -2.75
N GLY A 346 17.82 -21.05 -1.97
CA GLY A 346 18.40 -19.76 -2.31
C GLY A 346 17.64 -18.90 -3.35
N ASP A 347 16.62 -19.40 -4.06
CA ASP A 347 15.78 -18.61 -4.99
C ASP A 347 15.26 -17.31 -4.33
N LEU A 348 14.96 -17.39 -3.03
CA LEU A 348 14.32 -16.35 -2.23
C LEU A 348 15.34 -15.51 -1.44
N ALA A 349 16.58 -15.99 -1.29
CA ALA A 349 17.66 -15.24 -0.65
C ALA A 349 18.10 -14.00 -1.46
N GLY A 350 17.86 -14.02 -2.78
CA GLY A 350 18.11 -12.87 -3.66
C GLY A 350 17.08 -11.74 -3.56
N ALA A 351 15.93 -11.96 -2.92
CA ALA A 351 14.79 -11.03 -2.92
C ALA A 351 15.14 -9.66 -2.30
N VAL A 352 14.80 -8.57 -2.99
CA VAL A 352 15.16 -7.21 -2.57
C VAL A 352 14.67 -6.88 -1.14
N ALA A 353 13.45 -7.28 -0.78
CA ALA A 353 12.84 -6.97 0.52
C ALA A 353 13.55 -7.59 1.75
N THR A 354 14.37 -8.62 1.58
CA THR A 354 15.17 -9.24 2.67
C THR A 354 16.56 -8.61 2.80
N ARG A 355 17.02 -7.93 1.74
CA ARG A 355 18.33 -7.27 1.62
C ARG A 355 18.30 -5.79 2.05
N LEU A 356 17.10 -5.24 2.30
CA LEU A 356 16.87 -3.87 2.73
C LEU A 356 16.44 -3.80 4.20
N GLY A 357 17.01 -2.86 4.96
CA GLY A 357 16.51 -2.47 6.27
C GLY A 357 15.31 -1.52 6.17
N ALA A 358 14.75 -1.16 7.33
CA ALA A 358 13.58 -0.28 7.40
C ALA A 358 13.89 1.16 6.93
N ALA A 359 15.09 1.66 7.19
CA ALA A 359 15.51 3.00 6.78
C ALA A 359 15.75 3.08 5.26
N GLU A 360 16.30 2.03 4.65
CA GLU A 360 16.47 1.92 3.20
C GLU A 360 15.13 1.79 2.47
N LYS A 361 14.14 1.12 3.08
CA LYS A 361 12.76 1.09 2.57
C LYS A 361 12.11 2.47 2.63
N ARG A 362 12.17 3.15 3.80
CA ARG A 362 11.67 4.54 3.95
C ARG A 362 12.34 5.51 2.97
N MET A 363 13.62 5.33 2.66
CA MET A 363 14.34 6.11 1.63
C MET A 363 13.78 5.88 0.22
N LEU A 364 13.42 4.64 -0.14
CA LEU A 364 12.74 4.33 -1.41
C LEU A 364 11.31 4.90 -1.45
N ASP A 365 10.60 4.89 -0.33
CA ASP A 365 9.26 5.50 -0.22
C ASP A 365 9.32 7.02 -0.38
N LEU A 366 10.30 7.69 0.23
CA LEU A 366 10.56 9.11 0.01
C LEU A 366 10.93 9.42 -1.44
N LEU A 367 11.76 8.59 -2.10
CA LEU A 367 12.12 8.77 -3.51
C LEU A 367 10.98 8.43 -4.50
N ALA A 368 9.99 7.63 -4.08
CA ALA A 368 8.76 7.40 -4.83
C ALA A 368 7.77 8.56 -4.68
N ALA A 369 7.70 9.16 -3.48
CA ALA A 369 6.86 10.32 -3.20
C ALA A 369 7.42 11.62 -3.80
N TRP A 370 8.73 11.85 -3.60
CA TRP A 370 9.48 13.08 -3.89
C TRP A 370 10.69 12.74 -4.78
N PRO A 371 10.48 12.49 -6.09
CA PRO A 371 11.58 12.27 -7.02
C PRO A 371 12.42 13.54 -7.21
N LEU A 372 13.65 13.39 -7.72
CA LEU A 372 14.60 14.49 -8.01
C LEU A 372 15.13 15.26 -6.78
N CYS A 373 14.94 14.75 -5.55
CA CYS A 373 15.52 15.36 -4.34
C CYS A 373 17.05 15.26 -4.29
N THR A 374 17.70 16.29 -3.72
CA THR A 374 19.14 16.27 -3.38
C THR A 374 19.44 15.39 -2.16
N THR A 375 20.72 15.13 -1.88
CA THR A 375 21.11 14.40 -0.66
C THR A 375 20.64 15.11 0.61
N GLU A 376 20.77 16.43 0.67
CA GLU A 376 20.35 17.26 1.80
C GLU A 376 18.83 17.20 2.00
N GLN A 377 18.06 17.39 0.92
CA GLN A 377 16.59 17.31 0.96
C GLN A 377 16.15 15.93 1.48
N LEU A 378 16.73 14.83 1.01
CA LEU A 378 16.45 13.48 1.53
C LEU A 378 16.88 13.29 2.99
N ALA A 379 17.94 13.96 3.43
CA ALA A 379 18.40 13.90 4.81
C ALA A 379 17.41 14.59 5.77
N ASN A 380 16.94 15.77 5.36
CA ASN A 380 15.93 16.56 6.05
C ASN A 380 14.54 15.87 6.04
N LEU A 381 14.07 15.36 4.89
CA LEU A 381 12.84 14.56 4.73
C LEU A 381 12.83 13.25 5.55
N MET A 382 13.99 12.71 5.93
CA MET A 382 14.10 11.57 6.84
C MET A 382 13.91 11.94 8.32
N GLY A 383 13.71 13.22 8.65
CA GLY A 383 13.66 13.76 10.01
C GLY A 383 14.99 14.37 10.45
N GLY A 384 15.59 15.22 9.61
CA GLY A 384 16.82 15.95 9.94
C GLY A 384 18.07 15.08 10.14
N LEU A 385 18.21 13.98 9.40
CA LEU A 385 19.45 13.19 9.41
C LEU A 385 20.62 14.00 8.83
N GLY A 386 21.85 13.70 9.26
CA GLY A 386 23.04 14.25 8.61
C GLY A 386 23.38 13.56 7.29
N GLU A 387 23.84 14.32 6.29
CA GLU A 387 24.16 13.84 4.93
C GLU A 387 25.04 12.57 4.88
N ARG A 388 25.99 12.42 5.81
CA ARG A 388 26.84 11.23 5.91
C ARG A 388 26.02 9.95 6.11
N ARG A 389 24.95 10.03 6.92
CA ARG A 389 24.02 8.91 7.20
C ARG A 389 23.08 8.68 6.01
N THR A 390 22.63 9.74 5.36
CA THR A 390 21.83 9.65 4.12
C THR A 390 22.63 8.98 2.99
N ASN A 391 23.89 9.37 2.80
CA ASN A 391 24.80 8.72 1.86
C ASN A 391 25.08 7.25 2.20
N GLN A 392 25.18 6.90 3.49
CA GLN A 392 25.28 5.51 3.94
C GLN A 392 24.05 4.68 3.56
N LEU A 393 22.82 5.21 3.73
CA LEU A 393 21.57 4.56 3.31
C LEU A 393 21.42 4.47 1.78
N LEU A 394 21.86 5.48 1.04
CA LEU A 394 21.86 5.48 -0.43
C LEU A 394 22.95 4.57 -1.04
N ARG A 395 23.95 4.11 -0.26
CA ARG A 395 25.02 3.22 -0.76
C ARG A 395 24.53 1.79 -1.07
N PRO A 396 23.79 1.06 -0.20
CA PRO A 396 23.20 -0.23 -0.55
C PRO A 396 22.16 -0.10 -1.65
N LEU A 397 21.32 0.95 -1.65
CA LEU A 397 20.31 1.17 -2.70
C LEU A 397 20.93 1.31 -4.10
N ARG A 398 22.01 2.10 -4.22
CA ARG A 398 22.81 2.19 -5.46
C ARG A 398 23.50 0.86 -5.83
N ARG A 399 24.06 0.14 -4.87
CA ARG A 399 24.67 -1.21 -5.08
C ARG A 399 23.66 -2.28 -5.53
N LEU A 400 22.39 -2.12 -5.16
CA LEU A 400 21.28 -2.97 -5.59
C LEU A 400 20.66 -2.50 -6.93
N GLY A 401 21.16 -1.40 -7.51
CA GLY A 401 20.63 -0.83 -8.75
C GLY A 401 19.24 -0.20 -8.61
N LEU A 402 18.75 0.08 -7.40
CA LEU A 402 17.39 0.59 -7.12
C LEU A 402 17.29 2.12 -7.22
N THR A 403 18.41 2.81 -7.06
CA THR A 403 18.50 4.28 -7.10
C THR A 403 19.72 4.71 -7.90
N ARG A 404 19.65 5.84 -8.60
CA ARG A 404 20.82 6.50 -9.21
C ARG A 404 20.81 8.01 -8.98
N ARG A 405 21.92 8.68 -9.34
CA ARG A 405 21.98 10.14 -9.39
C ARG A 405 21.64 10.65 -10.79
N GLU A 406 20.91 11.75 -10.86
CA GLU A 406 20.67 12.54 -12.08
C GLU A 406 21.24 13.95 -11.81
N GLY A 407 22.54 14.09 -12.03
CA GLY A 407 23.31 15.25 -11.54
C GLY A 407 23.42 15.24 -10.02
N GLU A 408 23.01 16.33 -9.37
CA GLU A 408 23.02 16.45 -7.90
C GLU A 408 21.95 15.57 -7.23
N ALA A 409 20.79 15.44 -7.88
CA ALA A 409 19.59 14.78 -7.40
C ALA A 409 19.69 13.25 -7.42
N HIS A 410 18.80 12.59 -6.67
CA HIS A 410 18.61 11.13 -6.70
C HIS A 410 17.23 10.77 -7.27
N VAL A 411 17.15 9.62 -7.93
CA VAL A 411 15.92 9.05 -8.51
C VAL A 411 15.86 7.55 -8.28
N LEU A 412 14.66 6.99 -8.31
CA LEU A 412 14.46 5.55 -8.48
C LEU A 412 14.83 5.14 -9.92
N THR A 413 15.46 3.98 -10.07
CA THR A 413 15.63 3.32 -11.38
C THR A 413 14.38 2.53 -11.76
N ASP A 414 14.33 1.98 -12.97
CA ASP A 414 13.27 1.06 -13.37
C ASP A 414 13.16 -0.20 -12.49
N GLU A 415 14.26 -0.72 -11.93
CA GLU A 415 14.17 -1.84 -10.96
C GLU A 415 13.76 -1.36 -9.56
N GLY A 416 14.15 -0.15 -9.15
CA GLY A 416 13.64 0.49 -7.93
C GLY A 416 12.13 0.72 -7.98
N LEU A 417 11.64 1.33 -9.04
CA LEU A 417 10.22 1.51 -9.34
C LEU A 417 9.50 0.17 -9.44
N SER A 418 10.11 -0.82 -10.09
CA SER A 418 9.53 -2.17 -10.16
C SER A 418 9.41 -2.83 -8.79
N TYR A 419 10.40 -2.66 -7.90
CA TYR A 419 10.33 -3.17 -6.53
C TYR A 419 9.20 -2.51 -5.74
N VAL A 420 9.15 -1.17 -5.65
CA VAL A 420 8.10 -0.47 -4.89
C VAL A 420 6.71 -0.74 -5.48
N ALA A 421 6.58 -0.77 -6.81
CA ALA A 421 5.32 -1.12 -7.47
C ALA A 421 4.89 -2.58 -7.19
N ARG A 422 5.79 -3.56 -7.26
CA ARG A 422 5.48 -4.97 -6.91
C ARG A 422 5.04 -5.08 -5.44
N ARG A 423 5.78 -4.44 -4.52
CA ARG A 423 5.50 -4.39 -3.07
C ARG A 423 4.08 -3.89 -2.78
N ASP A 424 3.67 -2.83 -3.45
CA ASP A 424 2.37 -2.18 -3.28
C ASP A 424 1.27 -2.76 -4.19
N ARG A 425 1.58 -3.82 -4.97
CA ARG A 425 0.70 -4.42 -5.99
C ARG A 425 0.26 -3.44 -7.10
N ALA A 426 0.98 -2.33 -7.28
CA ALA A 426 0.80 -1.47 -8.43
C ALA A 426 1.26 -2.17 -9.72
N ALA A 427 0.61 -1.85 -10.84
CA ALA A 427 1.00 -2.39 -12.14
C ALA A 427 2.34 -1.79 -12.58
N VAL A 428 3.40 -2.60 -12.61
CA VAL A 428 4.78 -2.15 -12.91
C VAL A 428 4.85 -1.31 -14.19
N GLY A 429 4.23 -1.73 -15.29
CA GLY A 429 4.22 -0.95 -16.54
C GLY A 429 3.57 0.44 -16.40
N THR A 430 2.57 0.59 -15.53
CA THR A 430 1.94 1.89 -15.21
C THR A 430 2.84 2.75 -14.32
N ALA A 431 3.61 2.15 -13.41
CA ALA A 431 4.61 2.85 -12.63
C ALA A 431 5.77 3.36 -13.51
N LEU A 432 6.33 2.50 -14.36
CA LEU A 432 7.42 2.87 -15.28
C LEU A 432 6.98 3.94 -16.29
N GLY A 433 5.82 3.77 -16.94
CA GLY A 433 5.30 4.76 -17.90
C GLY A 433 4.97 6.14 -17.29
N ARG A 434 4.94 6.27 -15.96
CA ARG A 434 4.80 7.54 -15.24
C ARG A 434 6.13 8.06 -14.69
N TRP A 435 6.93 7.19 -14.08
CA TRP A 435 8.03 7.59 -13.20
C TRP A 435 9.42 7.15 -13.66
N SER A 436 9.55 6.39 -14.74
CA SER A 436 10.86 5.92 -15.26
C SER A 436 11.83 7.08 -15.48
N ALA A 437 13.00 6.96 -14.84
CA ALA A 437 14.12 7.88 -14.99
C ALA A 437 14.98 7.61 -16.23
N GLU A 438 14.67 6.56 -17.00
CA GLU A 438 15.40 6.30 -18.25
C GLU A 438 15.17 7.40 -19.28
N ARG A 439 16.20 7.66 -20.09
CA ARG A 439 16.15 8.68 -21.15
C ARG A 439 15.78 8.04 -22.48
N THR A 440 14.97 8.73 -23.26
CA THR A 440 14.75 8.40 -24.67
C THR A 440 15.93 8.86 -25.53
N ALA A 441 15.93 8.58 -26.83
CA ALA A 441 17.00 9.00 -27.75
C ALA A 441 17.17 10.53 -27.79
N GLU A 442 16.09 11.26 -27.54
CA GLU A 442 16.03 12.73 -27.48
C GLU A 442 16.43 13.28 -26.08
N GLY A 443 16.97 12.44 -25.19
CA GLY A 443 17.46 12.82 -23.86
C GLY A 443 16.39 13.12 -22.81
N VAL A 444 15.09 13.09 -23.14
CA VAL A 444 13.99 13.34 -22.19
C VAL A 444 13.62 12.08 -21.39
N TYR A 445 13.09 12.26 -20.18
CA TYR A 445 12.64 11.13 -19.35
C TYR A 445 11.53 10.32 -20.01
N ALA A 446 11.60 8.99 -19.93
CA ALA A 446 10.58 8.07 -20.44
C ALA A 446 9.29 8.10 -19.58
N GLY A 447 9.42 8.27 -18.26
CA GLY A 447 8.29 8.45 -17.36
C GLY A 447 7.56 9.77 -17.62
N THR A 448 6.28 9.69 -18.01
CA THR A 448 5.47 10.86 -18.39
C THR A 448 5.30 11.91 -17.28
N ALA A 449 5.13 11.48 -16.02
CA ALA A 449 5.04 12.38 -14.88
C ALA A 449 6.42 12.93 -14.49
N LEU A 450 7.46 12.09 -14.45
CA LEU A 450 8.83 12.55 -14.16
C LEU A 450 9.33 13.57 -15.22
N ARG A 451 8.96 13.38 -16.49
CA ARG A 451 9.21 14.34 -17.58
C ARG A 451 8.55 15.70 -17.29
N ALA A 452 7.29 15.71 -16.83
CA ALA A 452 6.60 16.94 -16.47
C ALA A 452 7.26 17.66 -15.27
N LEU A 453 7.62 16.91 -14.21
CA LEU A 453 8.36 17.46 -13.06
C LEU A 453 9.73 18.01 -13.47
N ALA A 454 10.40 17.38 -14.43
CA ALA A 454 11.69 17.84 -14.95
C ALA A 454 11.60 19.14 -15.76
N PHE A 455 10.51 19.38 -16.49
CA PHE A 455 10.23 20.70 -17.09
C PHE A 455 9.91 21.77 -16.03
N GLN A 456 9.51 21.37 -14.81
CA GLN A 456 9.23 22.24 -13.67
C GLN A 456 10.33 22.20 -12.60
N ARG A 457 11.54 21.72 -12.95
CA ARG A 457 12.61 21.34 -12.01
C ARG A 457 12.93 22.39 -10.95
N GLU A 458 12.88 23.68 -11.29
CA GLU A 458 13.17 24.77 -10.34
C GLU A 458 12.09 24.90 -9.24
N HIS A 459 10.81 24.91 -9.61
CA HIS A 459 9.70 24.93 -8.65
C HIS A 459 9.64 23.62 -7.86
N GLN A 460 9.93 22.48 -8.50
CA GLN A 460 10.00 21.18 -7.81
C GLN A 460 11.18 21.10 -6.83
N ARG A 461 12.32 21.75 -7.13
CA ARG A 461 13.41 21.93 -6.17
C ARG A 461 12.94 22.74 -4.97
N GLY A 462 12.37 23.93 -5.18
CA GLY A 462 11.93 24.82 -4.09
C GLY A 462 10.85 24.20 -3.21
N LEU A 463 9.87 23.51 -3.82
CA LEU A 463 8.86 22.70 -3.11
C LEU A 463 9.51 21.62 -2.24
N ALA A 464 10.44 20.84 -2.80
CA ALA A 464 11.16 19.81 -2.05
C ALA A 464 12.07 20.39 -0.95
N GLU A 465 12.61 21.60 -1.14
CA GLU A 465 13.44 22.32 -0.18
C GLU A 465 12.62 22.82 1.02
N PHE A 466 11.50 23.49 0.75
CA PHE A 466 10.54 23.92 1.78
C PHE A 466 9.96 22.73 2.56
N VAL A 467 9.49 21.70 1.86
CA VAL A 467 8.92 20.50 2.50
C VAL A 467 9.99 19.74 3.31
N ALA A 468 11.24 19.70 2.84
CA ALA A 468 12.35 19.14 3.60
C ALA A 468 12.64 19.93 4.89
N MET A 469 12.65 21.27 4.83
CA MET A 469 12.77 22.13 6.02
C MET A 469 11.64 21.90 7.01
N LEU A 470 10.38 21.87 6.52
CA LEU A 470 9.20 21.61 7.35
C LEU A 470 9.31 20.28 8.12
N VAL A 471 9.73 19.19 7.45
CA VAL A 471 9.96 17.89 8.10
C VAL A 471 11.11 17.94 9.11
N ARG A 472 12.21 18.61 8.77
CA ARG A 472 13.39 18.77 9.65
C ARG A 472 13.03 19.50 10.94
N ASP A 473 12.25 20.58 10.84
CA ASP A 473 11.99 21.47 11.96
C ASP A 473 10.81 20.98 12.82
N ALA A 474 9.78 20.37 12.22
CA ALA A 474 8.80 19.58 12.97
C ALA A 474 9.46 18.40 13.73
N ALA A 475 10.46 17.72 13.14
CA ALA A 475 11.20 16.65 13.82
C ALA A 475 12.18 17.13 14.92
N ARG A 476 12.36 18.45 15.07
CA ARG A 476 13.18 19.08 16.13
C ARG A 476 12.36 19.81 17.19
N SER A 477 11.15 20.24 16.84
CA SER A 477 10.20 20.85 17.79
C SER A 477 9.70 19.81 18.80
N ARG A 478 9.25 20.29 19.96
CA ARG A 478 8.45 19.50 20.92
C ARG A 478 6.96 19.76 20.75
N ASP A 479 6.63 20.97 20.32
CA ASP A 479 5.27 21.52 20.29
C ASP A 479 4.59 21.26 18.95
N HIS A 480 5.38 21.20 17.86
CA HIS A 480 4.89 20.96 16.50
C HIS A 480 5.04 19.49 16.08
N GLN A 481 4.04 18.96 15.37
CA GLN A 481 4.07 17.63 14.77
C GLN A 481 3.59 17.69 13.31
N LEU A 482 4.12 16.81 12.45
CA LEU A 482 3.78 16.75 11.03
C LEU A 482 3.35 15.33 10.64
N LEU A 483 2.09 15.16 10.23
CA LEU A 483 1.51 13.89 9.78
C LEU A 483 0.96 14.00 8.35
N ASP A 484 0.71 12.85 7.71
CA ASP A 484 0.19 12.72 6.34
C ASP A 484 0.81 13.65 5.29
N LEU A 485 2.14 13.84 5.33
CA LEU A 485 2.83 14.59 4.29
C LEU A 485 2.75 13.84 2.94
N LEU A 486 1.93 14.37 2.03
CA LEU A 486 1.59 13.75 0.76
C LEU A 486 2.00 14.66 -0.41
N PRO A 487 2.74 14.13 -1.41
CA PRO A 487 3.16 14.89 -2.59
C PRO A 487 1.99 15.15 -3.55
N THR A 488 2.21 16.02 -4.55
CA THR A 488 1.23 16.48 -5.56
C THR A 488 0.35 15.38 -6.17
N HIS A 489 0.92 14.19 -6.41
CA HIS A 489 0.21 13.06 -7.02
C HIS A 489 -0.65 12.24 -6.02
N ARG A 490 -0.51 12.51 -4.72
CA ARG A 490 -1.33 11.98 -3.61
C ARG A 490 -2.07 13.07 -2.83
N SER A 491 -1.87 14.36 -3.08
CA SER A 491 -2.64 15.46 -2.48
C SER A 491 -4.00 15.68 -3.17
N GLN A 492 -4.08 15.48 -4.49
CA GLN A 492 -5.25 15.76 -5.35
C GLN A 492 -6.61 15.42 -4.70
N ILE A 493 -7.54 16.37 -4.68
CA ILE A 493 -8.90 16.18 -4.13
C ILE A 493 -9.93 16.38 -5.24
N THR A 494 -10.72 15.33 -5.52
CA THR A 494 -11.86 15.36 -6.45
C THR A 494 -13.17 15.56 -5.70
N TYR A 495 -14.01 16.49 -6.15
CA TYR A 495 -15.29 16.85 -5.51
C TYR A 495 -16.38 17.14 -6.56
N ARG A 496 -17.64 17.23 -6.12
CA ARG A 496 -18.79 17.63 -6.96
C ARG A 496 -19.33 18.97 -6.46
N HIS A 497 -19.54 19.93 -7.34
CA HIS A 497 -20.09 21.26 -7.04
C HIS A 497 -21.03 21.66 -8.17
N ARG A 498 -22.25 22.12 -7.86
CA ARG A 498 -23.31 22.45 -8.85
C ARG A 498 -23.39 21.37 -9.96
N GLU A 499 -23.59 20.13 -9.52
CA GLU A 499 -23.66 18.90 -10.34
C GLU A 499 -22.39 18.48 -11.11
N THR A 500 -21.47 19.40 -11.41
CA THR A 500 -20.22 19.14 -12.12
C THR A 500 -19.15 18.55 -11.19
N ASN A 501 -18.29 17.67 -11.74
CA ASN A 501 -17.13 17.12 -11.03
C ASN A 501 -15.88 17.98 -11.29
N TYR A 502 -15.21 18.39 -10.22
CA TYR A 502 -14.00 19.21 -10.22
C TYR A 502 -12.86 18.51 -9.46
N ALA A 503 -11.65 19.04 -9.59
CA ALA A 503 -10.52 18.67 -8.76
C ALA A 503 -9.69 19.90 -8.39
N ILE A 504 -9.12 19.90 -7.18
CA ILE A 504 -7.96 20.72 -6.82
C ILE A 504 -6.70 19.86 -6.79
N HIS A 505 -5.57 20.48 -7.07
CA HIS A 505 -4.26 19.83 -7.23
C HIS A 505 -3.20 20.58 -6.40
N PRO A 506 -3.26 20.53 -5.06
CA PRO A 506 -2.23 21.13 -4.21
C PRO A 506 -0.86 20.53 -4.50
N ASP A 507 0.20 21.32 -4.46
CA ASP A 507 1.58 20.84 -4.61
C ASP A 507 1.96 19.83 -3.51
N ALA A 508 1.42 20.01 -2.31
CA ALA A 508 1.43 19.02 -1.22
C ALA A 508 0.18 19.11 -0.34
N SER A 509 -0.06 18.12 0.51
CA SER A 509 -0.98 18.22 1.65
C SER A 509 -0.38 17.57 2.90
N PHE A 510 -0.75 18.05 4.08
CA PHE A 510 -0.29 17.51 5.38
C PHE A 510 -1.24 17.89 6.53
N GLN A 511 -1.04 17.26 7.69
CA GLN A 511 -1.57 17.73 8.98
C GLN A 511 -0.43 18.36 9.78
N LEU A 512 -0.61 19.60 10.22
CA LEU A 512 0.26 20.25 11.21
C LEU A 512 -0.45 20.21 12.55
N GLY A 513 0.19 19.62 13.55
CA GLY A 513 -0.24 19.64 14.95
C GLY A 513 0.55 20.68 15.73
N TYR A 514 -0.11 21.44 16.59
CA TYR A 514 0.52 22.29 17.60
C TYR A 514 -0.28 22.23 18.90
N GLN A 515 0.36 21.91 20.04
CA GLN A 515 -0.30 21.81 21.36
C GLN A 515 -1.65 21.05 21.30
N ASP A 516 -1.62 19.84 20.75
CA ASP A 516 -2.76 18.94 20.49
C ASP A 516 -3.84 19.45 19.51
N GLU A 517 -3.77 20.69 19.02
CA GLU A 517 -4.60 21.18 17.92
C GLU A 517 -4.06 20.75 16.54
N TRP A 518 -4.89 20.02 15.78
CA TRP A 518 -4.55 19.56 14.42
C TRP A 518 -5.23 20.39 13.32
N THR A 519 -4.41 20.92 12.42
CA THR A 519 -4.84 21.71 11.26
C THR A 519 -4.40 21.03 9.97
N TRP A 520 -5.33 20.88 9.02
CA TRP A 520 -5.03 20.38 7.68
C TRP A 520 -4.54 21.51 6.79
N CYS A 521 -3.45 21.26 6.08
CA CYS A 521 -2.82 22.21 5.16
C CYS A 521 -2.83 21.67 3.73
N LEU A 522 -3.18 22.54 2.78
CA LEU A 522 -3.07 22.32 1.33
C LEU A 522 -2.02 23.32 0.82
N LEU A 523 -0.88 22.84 0.34
CA LEU A 523 0.27 23.66 -0.03
C LEU A 523 0.26 23.99 -1.52
N GLU A 524 0.57 25.24 -1.86
CA GLU A 524 0.86 25.74 -3.21
C GLU A 524 2.22 26.48 -3.16
N TYR A 525 3.20 26.03 -3.94
CA TYR A 525 4.56 26.62 -3.95
C TYR A 525 4.72 27.55 -5.16
N GLU A 526 4.49 28.85 -4.94
CA GLU A 526 4.39 29.84 -6.00
C GLU A 526 5.70 30.60 -6.23
N ARG A 527 6.55 29.98 -7.06
CA ARG A 527 7.81 30.54 -7.55
C ARG A 527 7.63 31.68 -8.56
N ARG A 528 6.51 31.75 -9.29
CA ARG A 528 6.30 32.74 -10.36
C ARG A 528 4.86 33.26 -10.33
N ALA A 529 4.63 34.32 -9.54
CA ALA A 529 3.46 35.21 -9.62
C ALA A 529 3.28 35.94 -10.99
N VAL A 530 4.02 35.50 -12.02
CA VAL A 530 4.18 36.05 -13.37
C VAL A 530 3.09 35.55 -14.34
N THR A 531 2.15 34.71 -13.89
CA THR A 531 0.87 34.52 -14.60
C THR A 531 -0.36 34.86 -13.74
N PRO A 532 -0.60 36.15 -13.46
CA PRO A 532 -1.85 36.63 -12.84
C PRO A 532 -3.13 36.19 -13.57
N LYS A 533 -3.03 35.78 -14.85
CA LYS A 533 -4.15 35.19 -15.61
C LYS A 533 -4.68 33.87 -15.02
N ARG A 534 -3.81 33.04 -14.41
CA ARG A 534 -4.18 31.72 -13.85
C ARG A 534 -4.50 31.76 -12.36
N LEU A 535 -4.09 32.82 -11.67
CA LEU A 535 -4.35 32.96 -10.23
C LEU A 535 -5.85 33.01 -9.90
N PRO A 536 -6.72 33.73 -10.65
CA PRO A 536 -8.16 33.60 -10.55
C PRO A 536 -8.67 32.17 -10.74
N GLU A 537 -8.22 31.44 -11.78
CA GLU A 537 -8.65 30.06 -12.04
C GLU A 537 -8.30 29.11 -10.88
N ARG A 538 -7.12 29.28 -10.27
CA ARG A 538 -6.67 28.52 -9.11
C ARG A 538 -7.48 28.87 -7.86
N LEU A 539 -7.60 30.15 -7.51
CA LEU A 539 -8.33 30.60 -6.33
C LEU A 539 -9.84 30.31 -6.44
N GLU A 540 -10.43 30.45 -7.62
CA GLU A 540 -11.82 30.03 -7.89
C GLU A 540 -11.99 28.51 -7.75
N SER A 541 -10.97 27.71 -8.09
CA SER A 541 -10.99 26.25 -7.87
C SER A 541 -10.95 25.86 -6.39
N TYR A 542 -10.30 26.66 -5.54
CA TYR A 542 -10.42 26.54 -4.09
C TYR A 542 -11.77 27.07 -3.58
N ALA A 543 -12.24 28.22 -4.05
CA ALA A 543 -13.55 28.78 -3.68
C ALA A 543 -14.71 27.81 -4.00
N ARG A 544 -14.68 27.13 -5.15
CA ARG A 544 -15.59 26.03 -5.50
C ARG A 544 -15.47 24.83 -4.54
N TYR A 545 -14.26 24.48 -4.09
CA TYR A 545 -14.03 23.38 -3.15
C TYR A 545 -14.60 23.70 -1.76
N PHE A 546 -14.26 24.85 -1.18
CA PHE A 546 -14.83 25.30 0.11
C PHE A 546 -16.34 25.54 0.00
N GLY A 547 -16.80 26.24 -1.03
CA GLY A 547 -18.22 26.54 -1.30
C GLY A 547 -19.06 25.33 -1.71
N SER A 548 -18.46 24.16 -1.95
CA SER A 548 -19.20 22.88 -2.06
C SER A 548 -19.54 22.26 -0.69
N GLY A 549 -19.08 22.86 0.41
CA GLY A 549 -19.09 22.27 1.75
C GLY A 549 -18.12 21.08 1.94
N ARG A 550 -17.60 20.52 0.84
CA ARG A 550 -16.80 19.29 0.83
C ARG A 550 -15.50 19.42 1.62
N ALA A 551 -14.89 20.60 1.66
CA ALA A 551 -13.69 20.87 2.44
C ALA A 551 -13.84 20.47 3.92
N ARG A 552 -14.96 20.81 4.58
CA ARG A 552 -15.20 20.38 5.97
C ARG A 552 -15.42 18.88 6.09
N LEU A 553 -16.11 18.25 5.13
CA LEU A 553 -16.38 16.80 5.16
C LEU A 553 -15.12 15.96 4.94
N ASP A 554 -14.15 16.50 4.21
CA ASP A 554 -12.88 15.85 3.91
C ASP A 554 -11.84 16.00 5.04
N HIS A 555 -12.07 16.96 5.94
CA HIS A 555 -11.15 17.39 7.00
C HIS A 555 -11.83 17.46 8.39
N GLU A 556 -12.68 16.46 8.70
CA GLU A 556 -13.27 16.18 10.03
C GLU A 556 -14.11 17.32 10.65
N GLY A 557 -14.73 18.13 9.81
CA GLY A 557 -15.56 19.28 10.18
C GLY A 557 -14.78 20.59 10.24
N ARG A 558 -13.46 20.54 10.39
CA ARG A 558 -12.55 21.68 10.27
C ARG A 558 -12.39 22.03 8.78
N SER A 559 -12.26 23.32 8.45
CA SER A 559 -11.82 23.71 7.11
C SER A 559 -10.29 23.57 7.04
N PRO A 560 -9.71 22.99 5.98
CA PRO A 560 -8.27 23.05 5.77
C PRO A 560 -7.82 24.49 5.43
N VAL A 561 -6.59 24.83 5.81
CA VAL A 561 -5.89 26.06 5.41
C VAL A 561 -5.24 25.82 4.05
N VAL A 562 -5.26 26.81 3.16
CA VAL A 562 -4.44 26.81 1.93
C VAL A 562 -3.20 27.66 2.19
N LEU A 563 -2.02 27.05 2.15
CA LEU A 563 -0.74 27.71 2.36
C LEU A 563 -0.13 28.03 1.01
N PHE A 564 0.03 29.32 0.71
CA PHE A 564 0.81 29.80 -0.43
C PHE A 564 2.22 30.15 0.06
N VAL A 565 3.23 29.53 -0.52
CA VAL A 565 4.64 29.76 -0.17
C VAL A 565 5.35 30.40 -1.36
N PHE A 566 5.98 31.55 -1.14
CA PHE A 566 6.64 32.35 -2.16
C PHE A 566 8.16 32.28 -2.00
N GLU A 567 8.90 32.39 -3.12
CA GLU A 567 10.37 32.50 -3.11
C GLU A 567 10.85 33.93 -2.79
N THR A 568 9.99 34.94 -2.94
CA THR A 568 10.29 36.36 -2.66
C THR A 568 9.06 37.14 -2.20
N GLU A 569 9.28 38.16 -1.37
CA GLU A 569 8.24 39.11 -0.92
C GLU A 569 7.52 39.78 -2.11
N HIS A 570 8.25 40.12 -3.18
CA HIS A 570 7.66 40.68 -4.39
C HIS A 570 6.65 39.73 -5.07
N ALA A 571 6.88 38.41 -5.03
CA ALA A 571 5.92 37.44 -5.54
C ALA A 571 4.66 37.37 -4.66
N GLU A 572 4.81 37.53 -3.34
CA GLU A 572 3.69 37.66 -2.41
C GLU A 572 2.89 38.95 -2.70
N ASP A 573 3.53 40.12 -2.81
CA ASP A 573 2.85 41.39 -3.14
C ASP A 573 2.03 41.29 -4.43
N VAL A 574 2.57 40.65 -5.47
CA VAL A 574 1.88 40.47 -6.76
C VAL A 574 0.69 39.50 -6.60
N PHE A 575 0.85 38.44 -5.80
CA PHE A 575 -0.25 37.54 -5.44
C PHE A 575 -1.35 38.28 -4.67
N GLN A 576 -1.02 38.98 -3.58
CA GLN A 576 -1.97 39.74 -2.76
C GLN A 576 -2.77 40.75 -3.60
N ARG A 577 -2.09 41.57 -4.42
CA ARG A 577 -2.71 42.60 -5.29
C ARG A 577 -3.58 42.05 -6.42
N ALA A 578 -3.42 40.77 -6.77
CA ALA A 578 -4.25 40.09 -7.76
C ALA A 578 -5.39 39.29 -7.11
N ALA A 579 -5.14 38.68 -5.94
CA ALA A 579 -6.11 37.92 -5.18
C ALA A 579 -7.15 38.82 -4.48
N SER A 580 -6.76 40.03 -4.02
CA SER A 580 -7.69 41.02 -3.46
C SER A 580 -8.75 41.56 -4.44
N ARG A 581 -8.59 41.26 -5.74
CA ARG A 581 -9.57 41.57 -6.79
C ARG A 581 -10.66 40.48 -6.93
N LEU A 582 -10.58 39.40 -6.14
CA LEU A 582 -11.53 38.30 -6.13
C LEU A 582 -12.40 38.41 -4.88
N SER A 583 -13.70 38.60 -5.08
CA SER A 583 -14.64 38.79 -3.97
C SER A 583 -14.85 37.53 -3.14
N GLY A 584 -14.85 37.69 -1.80
CA GLY A 584 -15.27 36.64 -0.87
C GLY A 584 -14.20 35.64 -0.44
N VAL A 585 -12.92 35.83 -0.77
CA VAL A 585 -11.80 35.07 -0.21
C VAL A 585 -11.02 35.97 0.76
N PRO A 586 -11.04 35.72 2.09
CA PRO A 586 -10.14 36.41 3.01
C PRO A 586 -8.70 35.97 2.73
N LEU A 587 -7.79 36.94 2.74
CA LEU A 587 -6.38 36.78 2.39
C LEU A 587 -5.56 37.49 3.47
N GLU A 588 -4.69 36.75 4.13
CA GLU A 588 -3.92 37.20 5.28
C GLU A 588 -2.43 36.95 4.98
N SER A 589 -1.59 37.99 5.14
CA SER A 589 -0.13 37.90 4.97
C SER A 589 0.53 37.43 6.26
N LEU A 590 1.58 36.62 6.13
CA LEU A 590 2.18 35.86 7.23
C LEU A 590 3.71 36.03 7.21
N GLY A 591 4.21 36.84 8.15
CA GLY A 591 5.59 37.33 8.19
C GLY A 591 6.71 36.30 8.46
N THR A 592 7.95 36.79 8.40
CA THR A 592 9.10 36.04 7.87
C THR A 592 10.09 35.43 8.87
N GLU A 593 10.07 35.77 10.17
CA GLU A 593 11.14 35.39 11.12
C GLU A 593 11.12 33.94 11.68
N GLY A 594 11.22 32.94 10.79
CA GLY A 594 11.74 31.59 11.08
C GLY A 594 10.93 30.66 12.00
N PRO A 595 11.27 29.35 12.04
CA PRO A 595 11.31 28.48 10.85
C PRO A 595 10.01 28.50 10.03
N LEU A 596 8.91 29.02 10.59
CA LEU A 596 7.70 29.50 9.90
C LEU A 596 7.22 30.75 10.65
N GLY A 597 7.84 31.91 10.35
CA GLY A 597 7.88 33.10 11.21
C GLY A 597 6.53 33.49 11.85
N LEU A 598 5.46 33.47 11.06
CA LEU A 598 4.09 33.59 11.54
C LEU A 598 3.16 32.57 10.87
N VAL A 599 3.07 31.34 11.38
CA VAL A 599 1.83 30.52 11.22
C VAL A 599 0.68 31.07 12.10
N TRP A 600 0.78 32.34 12.50
CA TRP A 600 0.24 32.86 13.76
C TRP A 600 -0.21 34.32 13.61
N MET A 601 -1.41 34.64 14.11
CA MET A 601 -1.92 36.00 14.38
C MET A 601 -2.39 36.89 13.21
N VAL A 602 -3.20 36.37 12.30
CA VAL A 602 -4.40 37.13 11.84
C VAL A 602 -5.63 36.22 12.02
N ALA A 603 -6.83 36.79 11.99
CA ALA A 603 -8.08 36.08 12.24
C ALA A 603 -9.15 36.48 11.21
N ALA A 604 -9.91 35.47 10.76
CA ALA A 604 -10.92 35.63 9.72
C ALA A 604 -11.89 36.79 10.02
N PRO A 605 -12.20 37.65 9.01
CA PRO A 605 -12.97 38.86 9.22
C PRO A 605 -14.38 38.56 9.76
N ALA A 606 -14.81 39.39 10.71
CA ALA A 606 -16.00 39.24 11.59
C ALA A 606 -15.81 38.47 12.91
N ALA A 607 -14.57 38.18 13.33
CA ALA A 607 -14.29 37.96 14.76
C ALA A 607 -14.50 39.28 15.55
N PRO A 608 -15.29 39.32 16.64
CA PRO A 608 -15.47 40.53 17.44
C PRO A 608 -14.18 40.89 18.21
N GLU A 609 -14.02 42.18 18.48
CA GLU A 609 -12.77 42.75 18.99
C GLU A 609 -12.31 42.14 20.34
N GLY A 610 -10.98 41.96 20.48
CA GLY A 610 -10.34 41.91 21.80
C GLY A 610 -10.10 40.54 22.44
N ARG A 611 -10.18 39.39 21.73
CA ARG A 611 -9.76 38.09 22.29
C ARG A 611 -8.74 37.34 21.42
N ARG A 612 -7.54 37.17 21.98
CA ARG A 612 -6.41 36.42 21.38
C ARG A 612 -6.52 34.92 21.66
N LEU A 613 -5.89 34.10 20.82
CA LEU A 613 -5.82 32.63 20.97
C LEU A 613 -4.86 32.23 22.11
N HIS A 614 -5.29 32.48 23.35
CA HIS A 614 -4.60 32.05 24.58
C HIS A 614 -5.41 31.00 25.37
N PHE A 615 -6.65 30.74 24.96
CA PHE A 615 -7.63 29.90 25.68
C PHE A 615 -8.51 29.10 24.69
N LEU A 616 -7.95 28.03 24.11
CA LEU A 616 -8.76 26.95 23.49
C LEU A 616 -8.65 25.60 24.22
N HIS A 617 -7.83 25.51 25.27
CA HIS A 617 -8.12 24.62 26.39
C HIS A 617 -9.12 25.28 27.34
N GLU A 618 -10.41 25.29 26.96
CA GLU A 618 -11.54 25.05 27.86
C GLU A 618 -12.88 24.99 27.09
N LEU A 619 -13.89 24.38 27.72
CA LEU A 619 -15.29 24.29 27.25
C LEU A 619 -15.55 23.53 25.93
N HIS A 620 -15.36 22.20 26.00
CA HIS A 620 -16.51 21.35 25.62
C HIS A 620 -17.73 21.76 26.45
N PHE A 621 -18.87 22.09 25.85
CA PHE A 621 -20.17 21.79 26.47
C PHE A 621 -21.28 21.56 25.45
N CYS A 622 -22.37 20.93 25.92
CA CYS A 622 -23.44 20.36 25.12
C CYS A 622 -24.54 21.37 24.74
N LYS A 623 -25.60 20.86 24.08
CA LYS A 623 -26.84 21.59 23.76
C LYS A 623 -27.37 22.39 24.96
N PRO A 624 -28.04 23.54 24.74
CA PRO A 624 -28.85 24.16 25.77
C PRO A 624 -30.01 23.25 26.18
N ALA A 625 -30.23 23.12 27.49
CA ALA A 625 -31.44 22.58 28.08
C ALA A 625 -32.03 23.62 29.04
N ARG A 626 -33.07 24.31 28.58
CA ARG A 626 -34.06 25.13 29.30
C ARG A 626 -35.36 24.89 28.52
N SER A 627 -36.53 24.71 29.12
CA SER A 627 -37.13 25.43 30.25
C SER A 627 -37.68 24.46 31.35
N GLN A 628 -37.63 24.86 32.63
CA GLN A 628 -38.78 25.31 33.48
C GLN A 628 -39.79 24.21 33.88
N ASP A 629 -40.37 24.16 35.09
CA ASP A 629 -40.20 24.82 36.41
C ASP A 629 -40.95 23.90 37.45
N PHE A 630 -41.23 24.16 38.74
CA PHE A 630 -41.11 25.34 39.61
C PHE A 630 -40.77 24.95 41.08
N GLN A 631 -41.78 24.52 41.85
CA GLN A 631 -41.81 23.97 43.22
C GLN A 631 -42.97 22.98 43.32
#